data_AF-A0A0F2TJ78-F1
#
_entry.id   AF-A0A0F2TJ78-F1
#
_cell.length_a   1.000
_cell.length_b   1.000
_cell.length_c   1.000
_cell.angle_alpha   90.00
_cell.angle_beta   90.00
_cell.angle_gamma   90.00
#
_symmetry.space_group_name_H-M   'P 1'
#
loop_
_entity.id
_entity.type
_entity.pdbx_description
1 polymer ?
#
loop_
_entity_poly.entity_id
_entity_poly.type
_entity_poly.pdbx_seq_one_letter_code
_entity_poly.pdbx_strand_id
1 'polypeptide(L)'
;MLLTWIAEVADEPLVLEPTDRRAEWETNTWWLGAEDEDRRALSVSEVAAAFERTAEGIRLRIRELGFAGVATFYVWHDEQAGQLRCSTGSVAADELPFGGAYAPSGDLGAVIEGFLSAQEPGMVAWSDLEEVHDQSEQSVPGPEAAPFPVWVCSVGPVSR
;
A
#
# COMPACT_ATOMS: atom_id res chain seq x y z
N MET A 1 2.41 -9.59 15.30
CA MET A 1 3.03 -10.20 14.09
C MET A 1 3.38 -9.19 12.97
N LEU A 2 2.63 -8.09 12.83
CA LEU A 2 2.77 -7.13 11.73
C LEU A 2 4.20 -6.62 11.45
N LEU A 3 4.97 -6.24 12.47
CA LEU A 3 6.32 -5.71 12.28
C LEU A 3 7.28 -6.71 11.61
N THR A 4 7.10 -7.99 11.89
CA THR A 4 7.87 -9.07 11.25
C THR A 4 7.52 -9.16 9.78
N TRP A 5 6.23 -9.18 9.44
CA TRP A 5 5.77 -9.24 8.05
C TRP A 5 6.20 -8.02 7.24
N ILE A 6 6.18 -6.82 7.83
CA ILE A 6 6.72 -5.62 7.17
C ILE A 6 8.20 -5.79 6.84
N ALA A 7 8.99 -6.35 7.75
CA ALA A 7 10.42 -6.56 7.53
C ALA A 7 10.68 -7.61 6.43
N GLU A 8 9.89 -8.70 6.41
CA GLU A 8 10.03 -9.79 5.42
C GLU A 8 9.80 -9.33 3.99
N VAL A 9 8.99 -8.29 3.74
CA VAL A 9 8.77 -7.71 2.40
C VAL A 9 10.08 -7.35 1.67
N ALA A 10 11.14 -6.99 2.39
CA ALA A 10 12.44 -6.69 1.77
C ALA A 10 13.10 -7.93 1.12
N ASP A 11 12.78 -9.12 1.63
CA ASP A 11 13.34 -10.41 1.23
C ASP A 11 12.43 -11.17 0.26
N GLU A 12 11.15 -10.81 0.18
CA GLU A 12 10.17 -11.42 -0.71
C GLU A 12 10.47 -11.18 -2.21
N PRO A 13 9.95 -11.99 -3.16
CA PRO A 13 10.18 -11.78 -4.60
C PRO A 13 9.96 -10.34 -5.06
N LEU A 14 10.88 -9.83 -5.88
CA LEU A 14 10.86 -8.47 -6.42
C LEU A 14 11.06 -8.52 -7.94
N VAL A 15 10.08 -8.05 -8.70
CA VAL A 15 10.10 -7.94 -10.17
C VAL A 15 10.13 -6.47 -10.55
N LEU A 16 11.13 -6.05 -11.34
CA LEU A 16 11.18 -4.72 -11.94
C LEU A 16 11.27 -4.88 -13.46
N GLU A 17 10.13 -4.77 -14.12
CA GLU A 17 9.94 -4.88 -15.55
C GLU A 17 9.09 -3.69 -16.04
N PRO A 18 9.73 -2.57 -16.43
CA PRO A 18 9.03 -1.35 -16.86
C PRO A 18 8.07 -1.56 -18.02
N THR A 19 8.28 -2.60 -18.83
CA THR A 19 7.41 -2.93 -19.96
C THR A 19 6.21 -3.81 -19.57
N ASP A 20 6.21 -4.38 -18.37
CA ASP A 20 5.15 -5.23 -17.82
C ASP A 20 4.79 -4.82 -16.38
N ARG A 21 4.14 -3.66 -16.25
CA ARG A 21 3.64 -3.13 -14.97
C ARG A 21 2.68 -4.09 -14.26
N ARG A 22 2.02 -4.99 -14.99
CA ARG A 22 1.12 -5.99 -14.41
C ARG A 22 1.92 -7.04 -13.62
N ALA A 23 3.02 -7.55 -14.18
CA ALA A 23 3.89 -8.49 -13.49
C ALA A 23 4.48 -7.88 -12.21
N GLU A 24 4.87 -6.60 -12.23
CA GLU A 24 5.32 -5.88 -11.04
C GLU A 24 4.21 -5.82 -9.99
N TRP A 25 3.00 -5.41 -10.39
CA TRP A 25 1.86 -5.31 -9.47
C TRP A 25 1.52 -6.64 -8.81
N GLU A 26 1.45 -7.72 -9.60
CA GLU A 26 1.10 -9.05 -9.10
C GLU A 26 2.16 -9.62 -8.15
N THR A 27 3.44 -9.28 -8.35
CA THR A 27 4.54 -9.83 -7.56
C THR A 27 4.90 -8.98 -6.35
N ASN A 28 4.91 -7.65 -6.50
CA ASN A 28 5.51 -6.75 -5.52
C ASN A 28 4.50 -6.19 -4.52
N THR A 29 3.21 -6.52 -4.66
CA THR A 29 2.16 -5.96 -3.81
C THR A 29 1.85 -6.87 -2.63
N TRP A 30 1.93 -6.30 -1.44
CA TRP A 30 1.73 -7.01 -0.18
C TRP A 30 0.54 -6.44 0.58
N TRP A 31 -0.21 -7.33 1.23
CA TRP A 31 -1.32 -7.01 2.12
C TRP A 31 -0.93 -7.35 3.55
N LEU A 32 -0.95 -6.34 4.41
CA LEU A 32 -0.39 -6.41 5.75
C LEU A 32 -1.48 -6.04 6.76
N GLY A 33 -2.12 -7.05 7.31
CA GLY A 33 -3.14 -6.92 8.36
C GLY A 33 -2.57 -7.17 9.75
N ALA A 34 -3.30 -6.70 10.77
CA ALA A 34 -3.05 -7.05 12.16
C ALA A 34 -4.38 -7.20 12.88
N GLU A 35 -4.46 -8.19 13.78
CA GLU A 35 -5.60 -8.33 14.67
C GLU A 35 -5.74 -7.10 15.58
N ASP A 36 -6.94 -6.84 16.06
CA ASP A 36 -7.27 -5.66 16.86
C ASP A 36 -6.42 -5.51 18.13
N GLU A 37 -6.11 -6.62 18.81
CA GLU A 37 -5.26 -6.62 20.00
C GLU A 37 -3.81 -6.25 19.65
N ASP A 38 -3.27 -6.86 18.60
CA ASP A 38 -1.93 -6.57 18.07
C ASP A 38 -1.82 -5.09 17.67
N ARG A 39 -2.85 -4.57 17.01
CA ARG A 39 -2.88 -3.19 16.52
C ARG A 39 -2.86 -2.16 17.65
N ARG A 40 -3.57 -2.42 18.75
CA ARG A 40 -3.57 -1.55 19.95
C ARG A 40 -2.24 -1.54 20.69
N ALA A 41 -1.42 -2.58 20.53
CA ALA A 41 -0.10 -2.67 21.13
C ALA A 41 0.98 -1.97 20.30
N LEU A 42 0.71 -1.62 19.04
CA LEU A 42 1.66 -0.99 18.14
C LEU A 42 1.60 0.54 18.23
N SER A 43 2.76 1.19 18.16
CA SER A 43 2.86 2.63 17.96
C SER A 43 3.05 2.99 16.49
N VAL A 44 2.61 4.21 16.12
CA VAL A 44 2.84 4.78 14.78
C VAL A 44 4.32 4.75 14.41
N SER A 45 5.20 5.12 15.35
CA SER A 45 6.64 5.18 15.11
C SER A 45 7.27 3.80 14.88
N GLU A 46 6.79 2.74 15.55
CA GLU A 46 7.34 1.39 15.36
C GLU A 46 7.02 0.86 13.96
N VAL A 47 5.78 1.05 13.51
CA VAL A 47 5.33 0.61 12.19
C VAL A 47 6.00 1.45 11.10
N ALA A 48 6.06 2.78 11.26
CA ALA A 48 6.75 3.65 10.31
C ALA A 48 8.24 3.29 10.17
N ALA A 49 8.93 3.11 11.30
CA ALA A 49 10.34 2.71 11.29
C ALA A 49 10.56 1.31 10.67
N ALA A 50 9.57 0.42 10.74
CA ALA A 50 9.64 -0.87 10.05
C ALA A 50 9.61 -0.69 8.52
N PHE A 51 8.68 0.10 7.98
CA PHE A 51 8.63 0.37 6.54
C PHE A 51 9.84 1.13 6.02
N GLU A 52 10.38 2.09 6.79
CA GLU A 52 11.61 2.79 6.43
C GLU A 52 12.79 1.81 6.30
N ARG A 53 12.94 0.88 7.26
CA ARG A 53 13.95 -0.18 7.17
C ARG A 53 13.72 -1.11 5.98
N THR A 54 12.47 -1.47 5.70
CA THR A 54 12.10 -2.27 4.53
C THR A 54 12.47 -1.56 3.23
N ALA A 55 12.21 -0.25 3.12
CA ALA A 55 12.59 0.55 1.96
C ALA A 55 14.11 0.57 1.73
N GLU A 56 14.92 0.64 2.80
CA GLU A 56 16.38 0.50 2.71
C GLU A 56 16.81 -0.89 2.22
N GLY A 57 16.16 -1.95 2.69
CA GLY A 57 16.39 -3.32 2.23
C GLY A 57 16.08 -3.50 0.74
N ILE A 58 14.92 -2.98 0.30
CA ILE A 58 14.53 -2.95 -1.12
C ILE A 58 15.57 -2.19 -1.95
N ARG A 59 16.02 -1.02 -1.48
CA ARG A 59 17.05 -0.22 -2.19
C ARG A 59 18.35 -1.00 -2.38
N LEU A 60 18.81 -1.71 -1.35
CA LEU A 60 20.00 -2.55 -1.44
C LEU A 60 19.82 -3.63 -2.50
N ARG A 61 18.66 -4.31 -2.50
CA ARG A 61 18.36 -5.37 -3.45
C ARG A 61 18.25 -4.89 -4.89
N ILE A 62 17.61 -3.75 -5.12
CA ILE A 62 17.53 -3.13 -6.46
C ILE A 62 18.93 -2.82 -6.99
N ARG A 63 19.83 -2.33 -6.12
CA ARG A 63 21.23 -2.09 -6.47
C ARG A 63 21.97 -3.40 -6.80
N GLU A 64 21.74 -4.47 -6.04
CA GLU A 64 22.35 -5.78 -6.28
C GLU A 64 21.85 -6.44 -7.58
N LEU A 65 20.58 -6.22 -7.94
CA LEU A 65 20.01 -6.61 -9.23
C LEU A 65 20.58 -5.82 -10.42
N GLY A 66 21.27 -4.69 -10.16
CA GLY A 66 21.83 -3.83 -11.20
C GLY A 66 20.78 -3.04 -11.98
N PHE A 67 19.57 -2.89 -11.43
CA PHE A 67 18.51 -2.12 -12.07
C PHE A 67 18.85 -0.63 -12.07
N ALA A 68 18.85 -0.02 -13.25
CA ALA A 68 19.27 1.37 -13.47
C ALA A 68 18.09 2.36 -13.64
N GLY A 69 16.85 1.87 -13.68
CA GLY A 69 15.66 2.68 -13.87
C GLY A 69 15.16 3.34 -12.59
N VAL A 70 14.07 4.12 -12.72
CA VAL A 70 13.35 4.65 -11.55
C VAL A 70 12.64 3.50 -10.84
N ALA A 71 12.68 3.49 -9.51
CA ALA A 71 11.90 2.57 -8.72
C ALA A 71 11.40 3.27 -7.45
N THR A 72 10.13 3.05 -7.13
CA THR A 72 9.43 3.69 -6.02
C THR A 72 8.74 2.63 -5.18
N PHE A 73 8.83 2.78 -3.86
CA PHE A 73 8.10 2.00 -2.87
C PHE A 73 6.94 2.82 -2.33
N TYR A 74 5.76 2.23 -2.34
CA TYR A 74 4.49 2.85 -1.96
C TYR A 74 3.95 2.18 -0.72
N VAL A 75 3.39 2.95 0.22
CA VAL A 75 2.66 2.43 1.39
C VAL A 75 1.35 3.21 1.54
N TRP A 76 0.23 2.50 1.72
CA TRP A 76 -1.07 3.12 1.95
C TRP A 76 -1.93 2.28 2.88
N HIS A 77 -2.94 2.93 3.45
CA HIS A 77 -3.99 2.26 4.21
C HIS A 77 -5.17 1.99 3.28
N ASP A 78 -5.57 0.72 3.16
CA ASP A 78 -6.82 0.34 2.52
C ASP A 78 -7.91 0.30 3.60
N GLU A 79 -8.67 1.39 3.71
CA GLU A 79 -9.75 1.55 4.69
C GLU A 79 -10.87 0.52 4.50
N GLN A 80 -11.12 0.06 3.27
CA GLN A 80 -12.20 -0.90 3.00
C GLN A 80 -11.85 -2.29 3.53
N ALA A 81 -10.57 -2.66 3.46
CA ALA A 81 -10.07 -3.93 3.94
C ALA A 81 -9.45 -3.84 5.35
N GLY A 82 -9.36 -2.64 5.95
CA GLY A 82 -8.77 -2.43 7.27
C GLY A 82 -7.30 -2.86 7.37
N GLN A 83 -6.54 -2.76 6.29
CA GLN A 83 -5.18 -3.29 6.19
C GLN A 83 -4.22 -2.29 5.55
N LEU A 84 -2.94 -2.42 5.87
CA LEU A 84 -1.89 -1.72 5.13
C LEU A 84 -1.60 -2.47 3.85
N ARG A 85 -1.23 -1.70 2.82
CA ARG A 85 -0.69 -2.23 1.58
C ARG A 85 0.61 -1.55 1.27
N CYS A 86 1.51 -2.31 0.66
CA CYS A 86 2.70 -1.75 0.07
C CYS A 86 3.00 -2.38 -1.29
N SER A 87 3.70 -1.64 -2.14
CA SER A 87 4.07 -2.12 -3.48
C SER A 87 5.36 -1.45 -3.93
N THR A 88 6.15 -2.14 -4.74
CA THR A 88 7.31 -1.54 -5.43
C THR A 88 7.03 -1.55 -6.92
N GLY A 89 7.29 -0.44 -7.61
CA GLY A 89 7.11 -0.35 -9.06
C GLY A 89 8.24 0.42 -9.72
N SER A 90 8.51 0.11 -10.99
CA SER A 90 9.53 0.79 -11.80
C SER A 90 9.05 2.11 -12.42
N VAL A 91 8.30 2.88 -11.64
CA VAL A 91 7.66 4.14 -12.04
C VAL A 91 7.97 5.25 -11.04
N ALA A 92 7.75 6.49 -11.47
CA ALA A 92 8.00 7.67 -10.64
C ALA A 92 6.95 7.83 -9.53
N ALA A 93 7.27 8.66 -8.53
CA ALA A 93 6.41 8.84 -7.35
C ALA A 93 5.03 9.45 -7.66
N ASP A 94 4.84 10.03 -8.83
CA ASP A 94 3.58 10.58 -9.37
C ASP A 94 2.81 9.61 -10.27
N GLU A 95 3.34 8.40 -10.50
CA GLU A 95 2.63 7.29 -11.12
C GLU A 95 2.41 6.16 -10.11
N LEU A 96 1.17 5.66 -9.97
CA LEU A 96 0.93 4.41 -9.24
C LEU A 96 1.03 3.20 -10.17
N PRO A 97 1.54 2.06 -9.68
CA PRO A 97 1.57 0.83 -10.46
C PRO A 97 0.17 0.28 -10.84
N PHE A 98 -0.91 0.77 -10.21
CA PHE A 98 -2.29 0.26 -10.38
C PHE A 98 -3.32 1.29 -10.86
N GLY A 99 -2.91 2.49 -11.27
CA GLY A 99 -3.77 3.41 -12.04
C GLY A 99 -4.96 4.05 -11.29
N GLY A 100 -4.87 4.29 -9.97
CA GLY A 100 -5.88 5.01 -9.19
C GLY A 100 -5.56 6.48 -8.95
N ALA A 101 -6.59 7.29 -8.61
CA ALA A 101 -6.38 8.63 -8.08
C ALA A 101 -5.82 8.55 -6.66
N TYR A 102 -4.66 9.16 -6.42
CA TYR A 102 -3.99 9.16 -5.13
C TYR A 102 -3.30 10.49 -4.87
N ALA A 103 -3.00 10.75 -3.60
CA ALA A 103 -2.23 11.90 -3.17
C ALA A 103 -0.89 11.40 -2.61
N PRO A 104 0.24 11.62 -3.31
CA PRO A 104 1.55 11.37 -2.74
C PRO A 104 1.70 12.16 -1.42
N SER A 105 1.95 11.45 -0.33
CA SER A 105 2.22 11.99 0.99
C SER A 105 3.69 11.78 1.32
N GLY A 106 4.35 12.83 1.81
CA GLY A 106 5.67 12.69 2.45
C GLY A 106 5.58 12.15 3.88
N ASP A 107 4.36 12.07 4.44
CA ASP A 107 4.12 11.69 5.83
C ASP A 107 3.58 10.26 5.91
N LEU A 108 4.47 9.32 6.22
CA LEU A 108 4.13 7.93 6.51
C LEU A 108 3.34 7.81 7.83
N GLY A 109 3.63 8.67 8.81
CA GLY A 109 2.99 8.65 10.12
C GLY A 109 1.47 8.81 10.01
N ALA A 110 1.00 9.74 9.17
CA ALA A 110 -0.42 9.94 8.92
C ALA A 110 -1.12 8.71 8.28
N VAL A 111 -0.45 8.01 7.36
CA VAL A 111 -0.98 6.77 6.77
C VAL A 111 -1.13 5.68 7.83
N ILE A 112 -0.11 5.52 8.68
CA ILE A 112 -0.10 4.53 9.76
C ILE A 112 -1.12 4.89 10.84
N GLU A 113 -1.26 6.16 11.20
CA GLU A 113 -2.26 6.62 12.16
C GLU A 113 -3.67 6.29 11.68
N GLY A 114 -3.97 6.49 10.39
CA GLY A 114 -5.24 6.05 9.78
C GLY A 114 -5.49 4.56 9.96
N PHE A 115 -4.49 3.72 9.71
CA PHE A 115 -4.59 2.27 9.92
C PHE A 115 -4.78 1.87 11.39
N LEU A 116 -4.02 2.46 12.32
CA LEU A 116 -4.09 2.11 13.74
C LEU A 116 -5.37 2.62 14.42
N SER A 117 -5.94 3.72 13.91
CA SER A 117 -7.15 4.34 14.45
C SER A 117 -8.46 3.84 13.83
N ALA A 118 -8.41 3.23 12.63
CA ALA A 118 -9.59 2.70 11.98
C ALA A 118 -10.26 1.65 12.88
N GLN A 119 -11.54 1.81 13.22
CA GLN A 119 -12.25 0.65 13.79
C GLN A 119 -12.42 -0.39 12.68
N GLU A 120 -12.41 -1.69 13.01
CA GLU A 120 -12.76 -2.70 12.01
C GLU A 120 -14.05 -2.25 11.29
N PRO A 121 -14.13 -2.35 9.95
CA PRO A 121 -15.38 -2.12 9.25
C PRO A 121 -16.38 -3.07 9.90
N GLY A 122 -17.31 -2.50 10.70
CA GLY A 122 -18.20 -3.29 11.52
C GLY A 122 -18.82 -4.36 10.65
N MET A 123 -18.69 -5.63 11.04
CA MET A 123 -19.38 -6.73 10.37
C MET A 123 -20.86 -6.35 10.32
N VAL A 124 -21.31 -5.82 9.18
CA VAL A 124 -22.74 -5.73 8.91
C VAL A 124 -23.15 -7.19 8.79
N ALA A 125 -23.91 -7.67 9.77
CA ALA A 125 -24.47 -9.00 9.66
C ALA A 125 -25.22 -9.05 8.34
N TRP A 126 -25.02 -10.11 7.54
CA TRP A 126 -25.74 -10.26 6.26
C TRP A 126 -27.28 -10.13 6.43
N SER A 127 -27.78 -10.33 7.66
CA SER A 127 -29.16 -10.09 8.10
C SER A 127 -29.63 -8.62 8.09
N ASP A 128 -28.72 -7.65 8.11
CA ASP A 128 -29.02 -6.20 8.12
C ASP A 128 -28.88 -5.56 6.73
N LEU A 129 -28.55 -6.36 5.70
CA LEU A 129 -28.57 -5.91 4.32
C LEU A 129 -30.01 -5.96 3.79
N GLU A 130 -30.63 -4.79 3.65
CA GLU A 130 -31.92 -4.66 2.99
C GLU A 130 -31.77 -5.04 1.50
N GLU A 131 -32.56 -6.03 1.03
CA GLU A 131 -32.57 -6.44 -0.37
C GLU A 131 -32.98 -5.25 -1.25
N VAL A 132 -32.01 -4.67 -1.96
CA VAL A 132 -32.28 -3.62 -2.95
C VAL A 132 -33.00 -4.25 -4.13
N HIS A 133 -34.32 -4.06 -4.19
CA HIS A 133 -35.11 -4.44 -5.35
C HIS A 133 -34.65 -3.66 -6.59
N ASP A 134 -34.21 -4.43 -7.57
CA ASP A 134 -33.75 -4.02 -8.89
C ASP A 134 -34.73 -3.06 -9.59
N GLN A 135 -34.30 -1.82 -9.81
CA GLN A 135 -34.89 -0.91 -10.79
C GLN A 135 -33.76 -0.26 -11.61
N SER A 136 -33.36 -0.98 -12.66
CA SER A 136 -33.12 -0.49 -14.02
C SER A 136 -32.45 0.89 -14.20
N GLU A 137 -31.21 0.82 -14.68
CA GLU A 137 -30.62 1.67 -15.73
C GLU A 137 -30.59 3.19 -15.50
N GLN A 138 -29.56 3.64 -14.77
CA GLN A 138 -28.76 4.82 -15.10
C GLN A 138 -27.49 4.79 -14.23
N SER A 139 -26.38 4.26 -14.77
CA SER A 139 -25.07 4.42 -14.16
C SER A 139 -24.66 5.89 -14.26
N VAL A 140 -25.17 6.72 -13.35
CA VAL A 140 -24.49 7.95 -12.95
C VAL A 140 -23.09 7.48 -12.55
N PRO A 141 -21.99 8.03 -13.11
CA PRO A 141 -20.68 7.72 -12.57
C PRO A 141 -20.74 8.13 -11.10
N GLY A 142 -20.60 7.14 -10.21
CA GLY A 142 -20.50 7.39 -8.78
C GLY A 142 -19.43 8.46 -8.53
N PRO A 143 -19.51 9.20 -7.42
CA PRO A 143 -18.53 10.23 -7.11
C PRO A 143 -17.13 9.66 -7.32
N GLU A 144 -16.33 10.34 -8.15
CA GLU A 144 -14.93 10.01 -8.37
C GLU A 144 -14.29 9.88 -6.99
N ALA A 145 -13.81 8.68 -6.66
CA ALA A 145 -13.32 8.38 -5.33
C ALA A 145 -12.23 9.39 -4.98
N ALA A 146 -12.38 10.06 -3.83
CA ALA A 146 -11.39 11.04 -3.40
C ALA A 146 -10.01 10.37 -3.34
N PRO A 147 -8.95 11.05 -3.81
CA PRO A 147 -7.61 10.49 -3.76
C PRO A 147 -7.23 10.17 -2.32
N PHE A 148 -6.75 8.96 -2.09
CA PHE A 148 -6.30 8.50 -0.77
C PHE A 148 -4.80 8.79 -0.58
N PRO A 149 -4.33 8.97 0.68
CA PRO A 149 -2.94 9.25 0.95
C PRO A 149 -2.06 8.02 0.70
N VAL A 150 -0.97 8.20 -0.04
CA VAL A 150 0.03 7.17 -0.29
C VAL A 150 1.40 7.72 0.07
N TRP A 151 2.08 7.09 1.02
CA TRP A 151 3.47 7.39 1.26
C TRP A 151 4.33 6.85 0.12
N VAL A 152 5.24 7.67 -0.39
CA VAL A 152 6.12 7.35 -1.52
C VAL A 152 7.58 7.48 -1.11
N CYS A 153 8.38 6.48 -1.46
CA CYS A 153 9.81 6.45 -1.18
C CYS A 153 10.60 6.03 -2.41
N SER A 154 11.57 6.85 -2.84
CA SER A 154 12.47 6.44 -3.91
C SER A 154 13.43 5.36 -3.41
N VAL A 155 13.41 4.21 -4.09
CA VAL A 155 14.25 3.04 -3.80
C VAL A 155 15.14 2.66 -5.00
N GLY A 156 14.97 3.33 -6.14
CA GLY A 156 15.86 3.25 -7.29
C GLY A 156 17.19 3.98 -7.06
N PRO A 157 18.16 3.80 -7.98
CA PRO A 157 19.39 4.56 -7.98
C PRO A 157 19.13 6.07 -8.04
N VAL A 158 19.90 6.83 -7.28
CA VAL A 158 19.85 8.30 -7.33
C VAL A 158 20.33 8.73 -8.71
N SER A 159 19.48 9.38 -9.49
CA SER A 159 19.89 10.00 -10.76
C SER A 159 21.01 11.01 -10.46
N ARG A 160 22.19 10.79 -11.04
CA ARG A 160 23.34 11.69 -10.94
C ARG A 160 23.19 12.90 -11.84
#